data_AF-A0A1G4K1S8-F1
#
_entry.id   AF-A0A1G4K1S8-F1
#
_cell.length_a   1.000
_cell.length_b   1.000
_cell.length_c   1.000
_cell.angle_alpha   90.00
_cell.angle_beta   90.00
_cell.angle_gamma   90.00
#
_symmetry.space_group_name_H-M   'P 1'
#
loop_
_entity.id
_entity.type
_entity.pdbx_description
1 polymer ?
#
loop_
_entity_poly.entity_id
_entity_poly.type
_entity_poly.pdbx_seq_one_letter_code
_entity_poly.pdbx_strand_id
1 'polypeptide(L)'
;MSVSSRQAQLDREIDRITKATTNTAVSEAQREIEANHASINETQLKKLIDLHDNVLQNRGSIPLRKLYHKYSQLHLQEGDLQNWAELVDRDLRVLEATIEKAKINQQEE
;
A
#
# COMPACT_ATOMS: atom_id res chain seq x y z
N MET A 1 -73.15 11.80 -27.93
CA MET A 1 -72.18 11.68 -26.83
C MET A 1 -71.17 12.81 -26.95
N SER A 2 -71.07 13.68 -25.96
CA SER A 2 -70.32 14.95 -26.04
C SER A 2 -68.81 14.73 -25.98
N VAL A 3 -68.06 15.47 -26.81
CA VAL A 3 -66.58 15.41 -26.93
C VAL A 3 -65.88 15.57 -25.57
N SER A 4 -66.46 16.35 -24.66
CA SER A 4 -66.00 16.56 -23.29
C SER A 4 -65.94 15.28 -22.45
N SER A 5 -66.86 14.33 -22.69
CA SER A 5 -66.86 13.05 -21.94
C SER A 5 -65.74 12.12 -22.37
N ARG A 6 -65.32 12.16 -23.65
CA ARG A 6 -64.16 11.38 -24.14
C ARG A 6 -62.85 11.94 -23.63
N GLN A 7 -62.72 13.26 -23.58
CA GLN A 7 -61.52 13.92 -23.07
C GLN A 7 -61.29 13.57 -21.59
N ALA A 8 -62.33 13.69 -20.77
CA ALA A 8 -62.27 13.34 -19.35
C ALA A 8 -61.99 11.84 -19.09
N GLN A 9 -62.34 10.97 -20.05
CA GLN A 9 -62.07 9.53 -19.97
C GLN A 9 -60.62 9.20 -20.36
N LEU A 10 -60.09 9.88 -21.37
CA LEU A 10 -58.68 9.83 -21.75
C LEU A 10 -57.79 10.36 -20.63
N ASP A 11 -58.13 11.50 -20.03
CA ASP A 11 -57.36 12.08 -18.92
C ASP A 11 -57.30 11.12 -17.73
N ARG A 12 -58.40 10.43 -17.41
CA ARG A 12 -58.42 9.41 -16.33
C ARG A 12 -57.57 8.18 -16.65
N GLU A 13 -57.57 7.70 -17.89
CA GLU A 13 -56.73 6.57 -18.28
C GLU A 13 -55.24 6.95 -18.34
N ILE A 14 -54.92 8.17 -18.76
CA ILE A 14 -53.54 8.71 -18.70
C ILE A 14 -53.09 8.85 -17.25
N ASP A 15 -53.95 9.36 -16.36
CA ASP A 15 -53.67 9.44 -14.93
C ASP A 15 -53.47 8.05 -14.33
N ARG A 16 -54.23 7.05 -14.79
CA ARG A 16 -54.11 5.67 -14.36
C ARG A 16 -52.81 5.03 -14.80
N ILE A 17 -52.35 5.30 -16.03
CA ILE A 17 -51.09 4.79 -16.57
C ILE A 17 -49.89 5.48 -15.90
N THR A 18 -49.93 6.80 -15.72
CA THR A 18 -48.84 7.56 -15.09
C THR A 18 -48.70 7.25 -13.59
N LYS A 19 -49.82 6.95 -12.92
CA LYS A 19 -49.83 6.50 -11.51
C LYS A 19 -49.73 4.98 -11.36
N ALA A 20 -49.59 4.23 -12.46
CA ALA A 20 -49.43 2.78 -12.39
C ALA A 20 -48.04 2.44 -11.84
N THR A 21 -47.99 2.14 -10.54
CA THR A 21 -46.81 1.57 -9.86
C THR A 21 -46.65 0.09 -10.19
N THR A 22 -46.65 -0.25 -11.48
CA THR A 22 -46.36 -1.61 -11.93
C THR A 22 -44.85 -1.80 -11.90
N ASN A 23 -44.36 -2.74 -11.07
CA ASN A 23 -42.97 -3.16 -11.11
C ASN A 23 -42.69 -3.71 -12.51
N THR A 24 -41.99 -2.93 -13.31
CA THR A 24 -41.49 -3.37 -14.61
C THR A 24 -40.21 -4.17 -14.40
N ALA A 25 -39.90 -5.08 -15.33
CA ALA A 25 -38.63 -5.80 -15.30
C ALA A 25 -37.40 -4.86 -15.23
N VAL A 26 -37.53 -3.65 -15.80
CA VAL A 26 -36.51 -2.59 -15.72
C VAL A 26 -36.37 -2.05 -14.29
N SER A 27 -37.49 -1.83 -13.58
CA SER A 27 -37.45 -1.37 -12.18
C SER A 27 -36.85 -2.41 -11.24
N GLU A 28 -37.08 -3.70 -11.50
CA GLU A 28 -36.49 -4.80 -10.73
C GLU A 28 -34.98 -4.91 -10.98
N ALA A 29 -34.55 -4.90 -12.24
CA ALA A 29 -33.13 -4.88 -12.60
C ALA A 29 -32.40 -3.67 -12.01
N GLN A 30 -33.04 -2.49 -11.99
CA GLN A 30 -32.45 -1.30 -11.40
C GLN A 30 -32.28 -1.43 -9.88
N ARG A 31 -33.24 -2.03 -9.16
CA ARG A 31 -33.08 -2.30 -7.72
C ARG A 31 -31.94 -3.27 -7.44
N GLU A 32 -31.76 -4.29 -8.27
CA GLU A 32 -30.62 -5.21 -8.12
C GLU A 32 -29.29 -4.51 -8.35
N ILE A 33 -29.20 -3.63 -9.34
CA ILE A 33 -28.00 -2.81 -9.60
C ILE A 33 -27.70 -1.92 -8.39
N GLU A 34 -28.72 -1.23 -7.86
CA GLU A 34 -28.57 -0.36 -6.69
C GLU A 34 -28.15 -1.14 -5.44
N ALA A 35 -28.75 -2.31 -5.19
CA ALA A 35 -28.40 -3.18 -4.07
C ALA A 35 -26.96 -3.73 -4.19
N ASN A 36 -26.56 -4.14 -5.40
CA ASN A 36 -25.20 -4.61 -5.67
C ASN A 36 -24.18 -3.47 -5.48
N HIS A 37 -24.50 -2.27 -5.98
CA HIS A 37 -23.65 -1.10 -5.80
C HIS A 37 -23.46 -0.76 -4.32
N ALA A 38 -24.53 -0.79 -3.53
CA ALA A 38 -24.45 -0.60 -2.08
C ALA A 38 -23.56 -1.68 -1.41
N SER A 39 -23.75 -2.95 -1.76
CA SER A 39 -22.95 -4.06 -1.22
C SER A 39 -21.46 -3.96 -1.55
N ILE A 40 -21.12 -3.63 -2.80
CA ILE A 40 -19.73 -3.43 -3.23
C ILE A 40 -19.09 -2.29 -2.43
N ASN A 41 -19.78 -1.16 -2.33
CA ASN A 41 -19.19 0.03 -1.74
C ASN A 41 -19.10 -0.05 -0.21
N GLU A 42 -20.17 -0.51 0.46
CA GLU A 42 -20.22 -0.53 1.93
C GLU A 42 -19.47 -1.71 2.54
N THR A 43 -19.42 -2.85 1.83
CA THR A 43 -18.80 -4.07 2.35
C THR A 43 -17.44 -4.33 1.73
N GLN A 44 -17.36 -4.41 0.40
CA GLN A 44 -16.15 -4.89 -0.26
C GLN A 44 -15.06 -3.82 -0.25
N LEU A 45 -15.37 -2.59 -0.64
CA LEU A 45 -14.40 -1.49 -0.65
C LEU A 45 -13.93 -1.17 0.78
N LYS A 46 -14.83 -1.15 1.75
CA LYS A 46 -14.49 -0.92 3.15
C LYS A 46 -13.54 -1.99 3.69
N LYS A 47 -13.78 -3.27 3.38
CA LYS A 47 -12.87 -4.38 3.74
C LYS A 47 -11.51 -4.26 3.05
N LEU A 48 -11.49 -3.81 1.80
CA LEU A 48 -10.24 -3.63 1.05
C LEU A 48 -9.39 -2.50 1.65
N ILE A 49 -10.01 -1.39 2.02
CA ILE A 49 -9.33 -0.27 2.70
C ILE A 49 -8.77 -0.74 4.04
N ASP A 50 -9.56 -1.45 4.85
CA ASP A 50 -9.10 -1.97 6.14
C ASP A 50 -7.94 -2.97 5.98
N LEU A 51 -7.99 -3.84 4.97
CA LEU A 51 -6.90 -4.76 4.66
C LEU A 51 -5.62 -4.00 4.27
N HIS A 52 -5.73 -3.00 3.41
CA HIS A 52 -4.57 -2.20 2.98
C HIS A 52 -3.98 -1.40 4.15
N ASP A 53 -4.80 -0.65 4.87
CA ASP A 53 -4.33 0.30 5.88
C ASP A 53 -3.96 -0.39 7.19
N ASN A 54 -4.78 -1.33 7.69
CA ASN A 54 -4.50 -1.97 8.96
C ASN A 54 -3.63 -3.22 8.84
N VAL A 55 -3.84 -4.06 7.84
CA VAL A 55 -3.07 -5.31 7.73
C VAL A 55 -1.75 -5.04 7.01
N LEU A 56 -1.79 -4.42 5.84
CA LEU A 56 -0.57 -4.25 5.04
C LEU A 56 0.36 -3.19 5.63
N GLN A 57 -0.15 -1.99 5.94
CA GLN A 57 0.69 -0.92 6.48
C GLN A 57 1.08 -1.17 7.94
N ASN A 58 0.11 -1.35 8.83
CA ASN A 58 0.41 -1.43 10.27
C ASN A 58 1.07 -2.75 10.70
N ARG A 59 0.75 -3.89 10.08
CA ARG A 59 1.36 -5.19 10.44
C ARG A 59 2.51 -5.62 9.53
N GLY A 60 2.61 -5.09 8.31
CA GLY A 60 3.67 -5.44 7.35
C GLY A 60 4.72 -4.34 7.21
N SER A 61 4.38 -3.30 6.45
CA SER A 61 5.29 -2.25 5.99
C SER A 61 5.98 -1.49 7.13
N ILE A 62 5.22 -1.03 8.13
CA ILE A 62 5.75 -0.23 9.24
C ILE A 62 6.71 -1.06 10.12
N PRO A 63 6.35 -2.28 10.56
CA PRO A 63 7.27 -3.14 11.30
C PRO A 63 8.55 -3.48 10.53
N LEU A 64 8.44 -3.81 9.24
CA LEU A 64 9.61 -4.09 8.38
C LEU A 64 10.52 -2.88 8.26
N ARG A 65 9.96 -1.67 8.05
CA ARG A 65 10.75 -0.44 7.98
C ARG A 65 11.43 -0.11 9.31
N LYS A 66 10.75 -0.33 10.43
CA LYS A 66 11.33 -0.19 11.77
C LYS A 66 12.48 -1.17 11.99
N LEU A 67 12.31 -2.42 11.57
CA LEU A 67 13.36 -3.45 11.64
C LEU A 67 14.56 -3.02 10.80
N TYR A 68 14.32 -2.62 9.55
CA TYR A 68 15.36 -2.13 8.64
C TYR A 68 16.13 -0.97 9.26
N HIS A 69 15.47 0.07 9.78
CA HIS A 69 16.16 1.20 10.42
C HIS A 69 16.94 0.81 11.67
N LYS A 70 16.41 -0.11 12.48
CA LYS A 70 17.10 -0.60 13.69
C LYS A 70 18.42 -1.27 13.34
N TYR A 71 18.44 -2.11 12.30
CA TYR A 71 19.63 -2.85 11.90
C TYR A 71 20.51 -2.12 10.89
N SER A 72 19.97 -1.17 10.13
CA SER A 72 20.77 -0.34 9.21
C SER A 72 21.68 0.61 9.98
N GLN A 73 21.25 1.11 11.15
CA GLN A 73 22.13 1.89 12.03
C GLN A 73 23.25 1.03 12.64
N LEU A 74 22.98 -0.24 12.95
CA LEU A 74 24.00 -1.20 13.37
C LEU A 74 25.00 -1.51 12.24
N HIS A 75 24.54 -1.64 10.99
CA HIS A 75 25.42 -1.81 9.83
C HIS A 75 26.22 -0.53 9.48
N LEU A 76 25.69 0.66 9.78
CA LEU A 76 26.45 1.91 9.67
C LEU A 76 27.58 1.97 10.71
N GLN A 77 27.44 1.33 11.87
CA GLN A 77 28.53 1.16 12.83
C GLN A 77 29.56 0.12 12.35
N GLU A 78 29.20 -0.85 11.52
CA GLU A 78 30.18 -1.72 10.83
C GLU A 78 31.02 -0.99 9.77
N GLY A 79 30.67 0.26 9.42
CA GLY A 79 31.56 1.17 8.70
C GLY A 79 32.89 1.41 9.44
N ASP A 80 32.89 1.26 10.77
CA ASP A 80 34.14 1.24 11.55
C ASP A 80 34.97 -0.01 11.24
N LEU A 81 34.38 -1.17 10.91
CA LEU A 81 35.12 -2.42 10.72
C LEU A 81 36.12 -2.32 9.55
N GLN A 82 35.73 -1.66 8.46
CA GLN A 82 36.62 -1.40 7.34
C GLN A 82 37.73 -0.41 7.73
N ASN A 83 37.40 0.65 8.47
CA ASN A 83 38.38 1.61 8.97
C ASN A 83 39.38 0.97 9.98
N TRP A 84 38.89 0.09 10.86
CA TRP A 84 39.71 -0.71 11.77
C TRP A 84 40.63 -1.66 11.00
N ALA A 85 40.12 -2.31 9.95
CA ALA A 85 40.95 -3.17 9.09
C ALA A 85 42.04 -2.37 8.37
N GLU A 86 41.72 -1.17 7.86
CA GLU A 86 42.70 -0.28 7.22
C GLU A 86 43.78 0.21 8.21
N LEU A 87 43.40 0.56 9.44
CA LEU A 87 44.35 0.95 10.49
C LEU A 87 45.28 -0.20 10.88
N VAL A 88 44.74 -1.41 11.05
CA VAL A 88 45.53 -2.60 11.40
C VAL A 88 46.51 -2.98 10.28
N ASP A 89 46.08 -2.95 9.02
CA ASP A 89 46.95 -3.24 7.87
C ASP A 89 48.11 -2.23 7.77
N ARG A 90 47.81 -0.94 8.01
CA ARG A 90 48.83 0.12 8.04
C ARG A 90 49.87 -0.14 9.12
N ASP A 91 49.43 -0.45 10.34
CA ASP A 91 50.33 -0.65 11.46
C ASP A 91 51.20 -1.91 11.28
N LEU A 92 50.65 -2.97 10.69
CA LEU A 92 51.42 -4.16 10.30
C LEU A 92 52.52 -3.82 9.29
N ARG A 93 52.23 -3.04 8.24
CA ARG A 93 53.25 -2.63 7.25
C ARG A 93 54.36 -1.79 7.87
N VAL A 94 54.03 -0.91 8.82
CA VAL A 94 55.04 -0.11 9.54
C VAL A 94 55.96 -1.02 10.34
N LEU A 95 55.41 -2.01 11.05
CA LEU A 95 56.21 -2.99 11.79
C LEU A 95 57.10 -3.84 10.86
N GLU A 96 56.55 -4.33 9.75
CA GLU A 96 57.31 -5.09 8.74
C GLU A 96 58.46 -4.26 8.16
N ALA A 97 58.19 -3.02 7.75
CA ALA A 97 59.21 -2.12 7.22
C ALA A 97 60.29 -1.77 8.26
N THR A 98 59.90 -1.65 9.53
CA THR A 98 60.84 -1.39 10.62
C THR A 98 61.74 -2.60 10.89
N ILE A 99 61.15 -3.81 10.89
CA ILE A 99 61.90 -5.07 11.04
C ILE A 99 62.89 -5.23 9.89
N GLU A 100 62.47 -4.94 8.65
CA GLU A 100 63.34 -5.07 7.48
C GLU A 100 64.54 -4.11 7.57
N LYS A 101 64.30 -2.85 7.94
CA LYS A 101 65.38 -1.88 8.18
C LYS A 101 66.31 -2.30 9.32
N ALA A 102 65.77 -2.83 10.40
CA ALA A 102 66.58 -3.30 11.53
C ALA A 102 67.48 -4.48 11.11
N LYS A 103 66.97 -5.40 10.30
CA LYS A 103 67.77 -6.50 9.74
C LYS A 103 68.86 -6.02 8.79
N ILE A 104 68.56 -5.07 7.92
CA ILE A 104 69.55 -4.47 7.01
C ILE A 104 70.68 -3.83 7.82
N ASN A 105 70.34 -3.01 8.82
CA ASN A 105 71.35 -2.37 9.68
C ASN A 105 72.21 -3.39 10.45
N GLN A 106 71.64 -4.52 10.87
CA GLN A 106 72.39 -5.60 11.53
C GLN A 106 73.31 -6.39 10.58
N GLN A 107 73.08 -6.31 9.26
CA GLN A 107 73.93 -6.93 8.25
C GLN A 107 75.03 -6.00 7.73
N GLU A 108 74.88 -4.69 7.95
CA GLU A 108 75.85 -3.65 7.58
C GLU A 108 76.88 -3.32 8.69
N GLU A 109 76.66 -3.82 9.91
CA GLU A 109 77.65 -3.89 11.01
C GLU A 109 78.47 -5.19 10.97
#